data_AF-A0A1V9R6T2-F1
#
_entry.id   AF-A0A1V9R6T2-F1
#
_cell.length_a   1.000
_cell.length_b   1.000
_cell.length_c   1.000
_cell.angle_alpha   90.00
_cell.angle_beta   90.00
_cell.angle_gamma   90.00
#
_symmetry.space_group_name_H-M   'P 1'
#
loop_
_entity.id
_entity.type
_entity.pdbx_description
1 polymer ?
#
loop_
_entity_poly.entity_id
_entity_poly.type
_entity_poly.pdbx_seq_one_letter_code
_entity_poly.pdbx_strand_id
1 'polypeptide(L)'
;MNNFEKELEKIVEDRVNKLVSKSDARDISEFARDEVVVARLDRTYDSKDLLMLLHDAFEDDCELEERCDKYGLKTIFSNVYDVEHGIIEAFNSGRDEWFSEVIDALDYYLPVY
;
A
#
# COMPACT_ATOMS: atom_id res chain seq x y z
N MET A 1 11.06 2.09 -14.25
CA MET A 1 10.14 3.22 -14.03
C MET A 1 9.25 3.53 -15.20
N ASN A 2 8.27 2.64 -15.34
CA ASN A 2 6.99 2.91 -16.01
C ASN A 2 6.24 4.04 -15.27
N ASN A 3 5.09 4.47 -15.79
CA ASN A 3 4.33 5.58 -15.21
C ASN A 3 3.76 5.23 -13.83
N PHE A 4 3.33 3.97 -13.64
CA PHE A 4 2.80 3.44 -12.39
C PHE A 4 3.80 3.55 -11.23
N GLU A 5 5.01 3.02 -11.40
CA GLU A 5 6.09 3.04 -10.39
C GLU A 5 6.43 4.48 -9.97
N LYS A 6 6.50 5.41 -10.93
CA LYS A 6 6.73 6.85 -10.67
C LYS A 6 5.64 7.49 -9.84
N GLU A 7 4.39 7.16 -10.12
CA GLU A 7 3.26 7.73 -9.39
C GLU A 7 3.17 7.12 -7.98
N LEU A 8 3.40 5.82 -7.86
CA LEU A 8 3.45 5.12 -6.59
C LEU A 8 4.54 5.67 -5.67
N GLU A 9 5.75 5.91 -6.21
CA GLU A 9 6.85 6.52 -5.45
C GLU A 9 6.50 7.89 -4.90
N LYS A 10 5.83 8.73 -5.70
CA LYS A 10 5.36 10.04 -5.23
C LYS A 10 4.34 9.92 -4.10
N ILE A 11 3.40 8.97 -4.20
CA ILE A 11 2.40 8.72 -3.16
C ILE A 11 3.09 8.31 -1.85
N VAL A 12 4.10 7.44 -1.94
CA VAL A 12 4.90 6.97 -0.80
C VAL A 12 5.69 8.12 -0.19
N GLU A 13 6.43 8.90 -0.99
CA GLU A 13 7.19 10.06 -0.52
C GLU A 13 6.29 11.09 0.18
N ASP A 14 5.15 11.44 -0.43
CA ASP A 14 4.18 12.36 0.17
C ASP A 14 3.68 11.86 1.52
N ARG A 15 3.50 10.54 1.67
CA ARG A 15 3.03 9.95 2.91
C ARG A 15 4.10 9.89 3.97
N VAL A 16 5.32 9.49 3.62
CA VAL A 16 6.49 9.51 4.52
C VAL A 16 6.73 10.95 5.01
N ASN A 17 6.72 11.93 4.11
CA ASN A 17 6.89 13.34 4.47
C ASN A 17 5.80 13.83 5.45
N LYS A 18 4.55 13.38 5.29
CA LYS A 18 3.46 13.68 6.23
C LYS A 18 3.64 13.00 7.59
N LEU A 19 4.22 11.80 7.63
CA LEU A 19 4.50 11.10 8.89
C LEU A 19 5.65 11.79 9.63
N VAL A 20 6.73 12.09 8.92
CA VAL A 20 7.92 12.77 9.46
C VAL A 20 7.57 14.17 9.97
N SER A 21 6.80 14.96 9.21
CA SER A 21 6.42 16.33 9.62
C SER A 21 5.49 16.41 10.83
N LYS A 22 4.86 15.29 11.22
CA LYS A 22 4.02 15.20 12.43
C LYS A 22 4.74 14.62 13.64
N SER A 23 5.99 14.20 13.48
CA SER A 23 6.78 13.64 14.57
C SER A 23 7.37 14.75 15.43
N ASP A 24 7.26 14.61 16.74
CA ASP A 24 7.91 15.49 17.72
C ASP A 24 9.34 14.98 18.09
N ALA A 25 9.81 13.93 17.43
CA ALA A 25 11.13 13.34 17.70
C ALA A 25 12.25 14.34 17.41
N ARG A 26 13.20 14.44 18.34
CA ARG A 26 14.32 15.40 18.24
C ARG A 26 15.48 14.88 17.41
N ASP A 27 15.57 13.56 17.29
CA ASP A 27 16.59 12.86 16.52
C ASP A 27 16.08 11.51 16.01
N ILE A 28 16.90 10.86 15.19
CA ILE A 28 16.58 9.57 14.58
C ILE A 28 16.39 8.43 15.59
N SER A 29 17.05 8.50 16.76
CA SER A 29 16.93 7.46 17.79
C SER A 29 15.60 7.56 18.53
N GLU A 30 15.12 8.79 18.79
CA GLU A 30 13.77 9.02 19.30
C GLU A 30 12.72 8.62 18.25
N PHE A 31 12.94 8.99 16.99
CA PHE A 31 12.03 8.65 15.89
C PHE A 31 11.89 7.14 15.69
N ALA A 32 13.01 6.40 15.70
CA ALA A 32 13.02 4.95 15.53
C ALA A 32 12.42 4.18 16.72
N ARG A 33 12.19 4.85 17.86
CA ARG A 33 11.52 4.27 19.03
C ARG A 33 10.03 4.62 19.10
N ASP A 34 9.55 5.49 18.22
CA ASP A 34 8.12 5.76 18.09
C ASP A 34 7.47 4.61 17.33
N GLU A 35 7.00 3.60 18.07
CA GLU A 35 6.39 2.39 17.52
C GLU A 35 5.20 2.70 16.60
N VAL A 36 4.46 3.78 16.86
CA VAL A 36 3.31 4.17 16.03
C VAL A 36 3.77 4.72 14.69
N VAL A 37 4.81 5.55 14.68
CA VAL A 37 5.37 6.08 13.44
C VAL A 37 6.04 4.98 12.62
N VAL A 38 6.82 4.10 13.28
CA VAL A 38 7.46 2.95 12.62
C VAL A 38 6.40 2.04 11.98
N ALA A 39 5.36 1.64 12.72
CA ALA A 39 4.30 0.79 12.17
C ALA A 39 3.59 1.43 10.95
N ARG A 40 3.42 2.76 10.95
CA ARG A 40 2.83 3.48 9.80
C ARG A 40 3.78 3.57 8.62
N LEU A 41 5.08 3.65 8.85
CA LEU A 41 6.09 3.61 7.79
C LEU A 41 6.16 2.22 7.17
N ASP A 42 6.26 1.17 7.98
CA ASP A 42 6.27 -0.22 7.53
C ASP A 42 5.05 -0.47 6.64
N ARG A 43 3.85 -0.14 7.12
CA ARG A 43 2.62 -0.28 6.32
C ARG A 43 2.63 0.53 5.02
N THR A 44 3.27 1.70 5.01
CA THR A 44 3.41 2.52 3.80
C THR A 44 4.27 1.80 2.76
N TYR A 45 5.37 1.19 3.19
CA TYR A 45 6.25 0.42 2.30
C TYR A 45 5.66 -0.94 1.92
N ASP A 46 4.98 -1.64 2.83
CA ASP A 46 4.25 -2.87 2.50
C ASP A 46 3.16 -2.63 1.44
N SER A 47 2.45 -1.49 1.53
CA SER A 47 1.48 -1.09 0.51
C SER A 47 2.12 -0.81 -0.84
N LYS A 48 3.32 -0.23 -0.85
CA LYS A 48 4.10 -0.04 -2.07
C LYS A 48 4.50 -1.39 -2.66
N ASP A 49 5.07 -2.26 -1.84
CA ASP A 49 5.63 -3.54 -2.29
C ASP A 49 4.52 -4.46 -2.81
N LEU A 50 3.37 -4.50 -2.15
CA LEU A 50 2.20 -5.22 -2.66
C LEU A 50 1.75 -4.67 -4.02
N LEU A 51 1.60 -3.36 -4.17
CA LEU A 51 1.14 -2.77 -5.44
C LEU A 51 2.15 -2.97 -6.58
N MET A 52 3.45 -2.91 -6.29
CA MET A 52 4.49 -3.27 -7.26
C MET A 52 4.40 -4.74 -7.65
N LEU A 53 4.20 -5.63 -6.67
CA LEU A 53 4.08 -7.07 -6.93
C LEU A 53 2.83 -7.40 -7.77
N LEU A 54 1.68 -6.82 -7.43
CA LEU A 54 0.45 -6.97 -8.20
C LEU A 54 0.63 -6.45 -9.63
N HIS A 55 1.28 -5.30 -9.78
CA HIS A 55 1.56 -4.70 -11.09
C HIS A 55 2.53 -5.54 -11.93
N ASP A 56 3.60 -6.09 -11.35
CA ASP A 56 4.67 -6.72 -12.14
C ASP A 56 4.47 -8.22 -12.35
N ALA A 57 3.96 -8.93 -11.33
CA ALA A 57 3.86 -10.39 -11.36
C ALA A 57 2.44 -10.89 -11.65
N PHE A 58 1.42 -10.05 -11.44
CA PHE A 58 0.02 -10.46 -11.46
C PHE A 58 -0.89 -9.48 -12.24
N GLU A 59 -0.31 -8.65 -13.12
CA GLU A 59 -1.01 -7.56 -13.83
C GLU A 59 -2.36 -8.01 -14.40
N ASP A 60 -2.33 -9.12 -15.15
CA ASP A 60 -3.49 -9.71 -15.82
C ASP A 60 -4.46 -10.42 -14.84
N ASP A 61 -3.96 -10.90 -13.70
CA ASP A 61 -4.73 -11.72 -12.74
C ASP A 61 -5.46 -10.87 -11.69
N CYS A 62 -5.13 -9.59 -11.56
CA CYS A 62 -5.67 -8.71 -10.51
C CYS A 62 -6.45 -7.49 -11.01
N GLU A 63 -6.58 -7.31 -12.33
CA GLU A 63 -7.26 -6.17 -12.99
C GLU A 63 -6.82 -4.80 -12.40
N LEU A 64 -5.55 -4.69 -11.97
CA LEU A 64 -5.07 -3.51 -11.25
C LEU A 64 -5.06 -2.28 -12.16
N GLU A 65 -4.78 -2.45 -13.45
CA GLU A 65 -4.85 -1.37 -14.44
C GLU A 65 -6.28 -0.81 -14.55
N GLU A 66 -7.29 -1.67 -14.65
CA GLU A 66 -8.69 -1.25 -14.71
C GLU A 66 -9.13 -0.50 -13.44
N ARG A 67 -8.69 -0.97 -12.27
CA ARG A 67 -8.91 -0.26 -11.00
C ARG A 67 -8.22 1.09 -11.00
N CYS A 68 -7.00 1.18 -11.53
CA CYS A 68 -6.25 2.43 -11.60
C CYS A 68 -6.98 3.44 -12.49
N ASP A 69 -7.50 3.00 -13.64
CA ASP A 69 -8.29 3.84 -14.54
C ASP A 69 -9.61 4.31 -13.90
N LYS A 70 -10.27 3.45 -13.11
CA LYS A 70 -11.55 3.77 -12.46
C LYS A 70 -11.41 4.66 -11.23
N TYR A 71 -10.43 4.39 -10.37
CA TYR A 71 -10.33 5.00 -9.03
C TYR A 71 -9.10 5.90 -8.84
N GLY A 72 -8.08 5.74 -9.66
CA GLY A 72 -6.76 6.35 -9.49
C GLY A 72 -5.91 5.62 -8.46
N LEU A 73 -4.60 5.59 -8.70
CA LEU A 73 -3.62 4.87 -7.87
C LEU A 73 -3.62 5.32 -6.41
N LYS A 74 -3.81 6.62 -6.15
CA LYS A 74 -3.88 7.17 -4.79
C LYS A 74 -5.05 6.60 -3.97
N THR A 75 -6.18 6.35 -4.60
CA THR A 75 -7.36 5.76 -3.95
C THR A 75 -7.10 4.29 -3.63
N ILE A 76 -6.51 3.56 -4.59
CA ILE A 76 -6.12 2.16 -4.40
C ILE A 76 -5.13 2.04 -3.26
N PHE A 77 -4.05 2.84 -3.27
CA PHE A 77 -3.06 2.88 -2.20
C PHE A 77 -3.70 3.14 -0.83
N SER A 78 -4.68 4.05 -0.77
CA SER A 78 -5.37 4.37 0.49
C SER A 78 -6.20 3.19 1.01
N ASN A 79 -6.84 2.43 0.12
CA ASN A 79 -7.59 1.23 0.49
C ASN A 79 -6.68 0.08 0.91
N VAL A 80 -5.60 -0.17 0.16
CA VAL A 80 -4.58 -1.16 0.52
C VAL A 80 -3.98 -0.83 1.90
N TYR A 81 -3.66 0.45 2.12
CA TYR A 81 -3.16 0.93 3.40
C TYR A 81 -4.19 0.85 4.53
N ASP A 82 -5.49 0.79 4.29
CA ASP A 82 -6.44 0.80 5.40
C ASP A 82 -6.34 -0.50 6.23
N VAL A 83 -6.24 -0.37 7.55
CA VAL A 83 -6.19 -1.53 8.46
C VAL A 83 -7.55 -2.22 8.50
N GLU A 84 -8.64 -1.48 8.32
CA GLU A 84 -9.99 -2.05 8.32
C GLU A 84 -10.24 -2.96 7.10
N HIS A 85 -9.49 -2.77 6.02
CA HIS A 85 -9.62 -3.58 4.81
C HIS A 85 -8.80 -4.87 4.86
N GLY A 86 -7.87 -5.01 5.80
CA GLY A 86 -7.12 -6.26 6.03
C GLY A 86 -6.19 -6.69 4.87
N ILE A 87 -5.96 -5.83 3.87
CA ILE A 87 -5.23 -6.18 2.65
C ILE A 87 -3.75 -6.47 2.95
N ILE A 88 -3.09 -5.59 3.72
CA ILE A 88 -1.68 -5.80 4.11
C ILE A 88 -1.55 -6.98 5.08
N GLU A 89 -2.54 -7.19 5.95
CA GLU A 89 -2.57 -8.33 6.85
C GLU A 89 -2.63 -9.65 6.08
N ALA A 90 -3.44 -9.73 5.03
CA ALA A 90 -3.48 -10.87 4.13
C ALA A 90 -2.12 -11.08 3.45
N PHE A 91 -1.58 -10.02 2.84
CA PHE A 91 -0.27 -10.04 2.16
C PHE A 91 0.88 -10.52 3.08
N ASN A 92 0.94 -10.00 4.30
CA ASN A 92 1.99 -10.32 5.27
C ASN A 92 1.72 -11.62 6.06
N SER A 93 0.61 -12.32 5.80
CA SER A 93 0.22 -13.51 6.57
C SER A 93 1.16 -14.71 6.38
N GLY A 94 1.89 -14.76 5.25
CA GLY A 94 2.73 -15.90 4.86
C GLY A 94 1.95 -17.17 4.52
N ARG A 95 0.62 -17.09 4.36
CA ARG A 95 -0.24 -18.20 3.92
C ARG A 95 -0.26 -18.29 2.41
N ASP A 96 -0.35 -19.50 1.85
CA ASP A 96 -0.41 -19.69 0.40
C ASP A 96 -1.60 -18.98 -0.27
N GLU A 97 -2.69 -18.77 0.47
CA GLU A 97 -3.95 -18.16 -0.01
C GLU A 97 -3.96 -16.62 0.03
N TRP A 98 -2.85 -15.97 0.45
CA TRP A 98 -2.79 -14.52 0.61
C TRP A 98 -3.25 -13.75 -0.64
N PHE A 99 -2.91 -14.26 -1.82
CA PHE A 99 -3.21 -13.58 -3.08
C PHE A 99 -4.71 -13.54 -3.33
N SER A 100 -5.41 -14.67 -3.20
CA SER A 100 -6.88 -14.71 -3.33
C SER A 100 -7.57 -13.81 -2.31
N GLU A 101 -7.08 -13.75 -1.06
CA GLU A 101 -7.65 -12.86 -0.04
C GLU A 101 -7.47 -11.38 -0.39
N VAL A 102 -6.32 -11.01 -0.97
CA VAL A 102 -6.07 -9.65 -1.47
C VAL A 102 -7.00 -9.32 -2.62
N ILE A 103 -7.18 -10.23 -3.59
CA ILE A 103 -8.09 -10.01 -4.72
C ILE A 103 -9.54 -9.87 -4.24
N ASP A 104 -10.02 -10.76 -3.37
CA ASP A 104 -11.36 -10.68 -2.80
C ASP A 104 -11.61 -9.34 -2.09
N ALA A 105 -10.61 -8.84 -1.34
CA ALA A 105 -10.70 -7.54 -0.69
C ALA A 105 -10.72 -6.38 -1.72
N LEU A 106 -9.89 -6.44 -2.76
CA LEU A 106 -9.89 -5.45 -3.83
C LEU A 106 -11.20 -5.47 -4.64
N ASP A 107 -11.79 -6.63 -4.88
CA ASP A 107 -13.11 -6.77 -5.51
C ASP A 107 -14.21 -6.15 -4.63
N TYR A 108 -14.13 -6.35 -3.32
CA TYR A 108 -15.12 -5.83 -2.38
C TYR A 108 -15.06 -4.29 -2.26
N TYR A 109 -13.86 -3.72 -2.07
CA TYR A 109 -13.70 -2.28 -1.82
C TYR A 109 -13.52 -1.45 -3.10
N LEU A 110 -13.01 -2.05 -4.17
CA LEU A 110 -12.66 -1.39 -5.43
C LEU A 110 -13.14 -2.23 -6.63
N PRO A 111 -14.46 -2.49 -6.76
CA PRO A 111 -15.00 -3.32 -7.84
C PRO A 111 -14.82 -2.66 -9.21
N VAL A 112 -14.41 -3.41 -10.23
CA VAL A 112 -14.30 -2.87 -11.60
C VAL A 112 -15.63 -2.89 -12.37
N TYR A 113 -16.58 -3.74 -11.95
CA TYR A 113 -17.92 -3.91 -12.55
C TYR A 113 -18.99 -2.94 -12.03
#